data_AF-A0A6V7QH49-F1
#
_entry.id   AF-A0A6V7QH49-F1
#
_cell.length_a   1.000
_cell.length_b   1.000
_cell.length_c   1.000
_cell.angle_alpha   90.00
_cell.angle_beta   90.00
_cell.angle_gamma   90.00
#
_symmetry.space_group_name_H-M   'P 1'
#
loop_
_entity.id
_entity.type
_entity.pdbx_description
1 polymer ?
#
loop_
_entity_poly.entity_id
_entity_poly.type
_entity_poly.pdbx_seq_one_letter_code
_entity_poly.pdbx_strand_id
1 'polypeptide(L)'
;MGEDLFWAIRGGGAASFGIVVSWKIKLVPVPPKVTVFTISRNLAQGAVDLVTKWQSIAPKLHENLFIRIVITKEAKEGGEMEVVASFNSLFLGQCEELLQLMEKSFFELRMKREDCKEMSWIQSVLYFAFYTNRIPLEDLLDRGTKPERFFKAKSDFVQEPVPSFLWGRMWGRFLEDEAGVLIMDPYGGTMNNFSDSATPFPHRQGNLYNLQYFVEWRENGTVPYNKHMKWVRKMYKEMSPYVSHNPRAAYMNYRDLDLGKNDNFERLAFIKGRVDPGDFFRNEQSIPPLLPQESSAGFSAT
;
A
#
# COMPACT_ATOMS: atom_id res chain seq x y z
N MET A 1 -2.76 -18.29 -24.01
CA MET A 1 -3.64 -17.84 -22.89
C MET A 1 -4.63 -16.86 -23.47
N GLY A 2 -5.93 -17.03 -23.23
CA GLY A 2 -6.93 -16.06 -23.71
C GLY A 2 -6.88 -14.75 -22.93
N GLU A 3 -7.38 -13.66 -23.54
CA GLU A 3 -7.34 -12.31 -22.96
C GLU A 3 -8.05 -12.20 -21.60
N ASP A 4 -9.15 -12.91 -21.41
CA ASP A 4 -9.88 -12.92 -20.13
C ASP A 4 -9.05 -13.50 -18.99
N LEU A 5 -8.44 -14.66 -19.18
CA LEU A 5 -7.56 -15.26 -18.16
C LEU A 5 -6.33 -14.38 -17.91
N PHE A 6 -5.76 -13.79 -18.98
CA PHE A 6 -4.64 -12.87 -18.84
C PHE A 6 -5.01 -11.59 -18.08
N TRP A 7 -6.22 -11.07 -18.28
CA TRP A 7 -6.76 -9.97 -17.48
C TRP A 7 -6.91 -10.39 -16.02
N ALA A 8 -7.53 -11.55 -15.74
CA ALA A 8 -7.79 -12.03 -14.38
C ALA A 8 -6.53 -12.20 -13.52
N ILE A 9 -5.44 -12.74 -14.09
CA ILE A 9 -4.20 -12.96 -13.32
C ILE A 9 -3.41 -11.67 -13.05
N ARG A 10 -3.71 -10.56 -13.74
CA ARG A 10 -3.04 -9.25 -13.57
C ARG A 10 -3.71 -8.36 -12.51
N GLY A 11 -4.23 -8.97 -11.45
CA GLY A 11 -4.80 -8.25 -10.30
C GLY A 11 -5.81 -9.04 -9.47
N GLY A 12 -6.42 -10.09 -10.03
CA GLY A 12 -7.49 -10.86 -9.39
C GLY A 12 -7.01 -11.92 -8.38
N GLY A 13 -5.71 -11.96 -8.08
CA GLY A 13 -5.10 -13.03 -7.28
C GLY A 13 -4.97 -14.32 -8.09
N ALA A 14 -3.80 -14.54 -8.69
CA ALA A 14 -3.54 -15.67 -9.57
C ALA A 14 -3.81 -17.04 -8.93
N ALA A 15 -3.69 -17.15 -7.61
CA ALA A 15 -4.00 -18.36 -6.84
C ALA A 15 -5.47 -18.84 -6.98
N SER A 16 -6.39 -18.01 -7.47
CA SER A 16 -7.76 -18.45 -7.79
C SER A 16 -7.86 -19.11 -9.17
N PHE A 17 -6.88 -18.91 -10.06
CA PHE A 17 -6.97 -19.23 -11.49
C PHE A 17 -5.95 -20.27 -11.97
N GLY A 18 -4.93 -20.57 -11.17
CA GLY A 18 -3.93 -21.57 -11.48
C GLY A 18 -2.55 -21.28 -10.91
N ILE A 19 -1.54 -21.98 -11.43
CA ILE A 19 -0.13 -21.81 -11.04
C ILE A 19 0.56 -20.97 -12.11
N VAL A 20 0.95 -19.75 -11.75
CA VAL A 20 1.75 -18.90 -12.64
C VAL A 20 3.21 -19.36 -12.57
N VAL A 21 3.74 -19.79 -13.71
CA VAL A 21 5.13 -20.30 -13.81
C VAL A 21 6.14 -19.23 -14.22
N SER A 22 5.70 -18.17 -14.90
CA SER A 22 6.58 -17.09 -15.37
C SER A 22 5.79 -15.84 -15.74
N TRP A 23 6.47 -14.69 -15.72
CA TRP A 23 5.96 -13.41 -16.19
C TRP A 23 6.88 -12.84 -17.27
N LYS A 24 6.30 -12.42 -18.39
CA LYS A 24 7.00 -11.55 -19.36
C LYS A 24 6.73 -10.10 -18.98
N ILE A 25 7.72 -9.45 -18.38
CA ILE A 25 7.64 -8.06 -17.92
C ILE A 25 8.11 -7.07 -18.99
N LYS A 26 7.52 -5.87 -19.01
CA LYS A 26 7.98 -4.75 -19.84
C LYS A 26 8.83 -3.84 -18.96
N LEU A 27 10.10 -3.69 -19.30
CA LEU A 27 10.98 -2.74 -18.62
C LEU A 27 10.55 -1.31 -18.93
N VAL A 28 10.80 -0.41 -17.98
CA VAL A 28 10.49 1.02 -18.10
C VAL A 28 11.78 1.84 -18.02
N PRO A 29 11.86 2.97 -18.74
CA PRO A 29 13.02 3.85 -18.66
C PRO A 29 13.07 4.54 -17.29
N VAL A 30 14.27 4.66 -16.75
CA VAL A 30 14.57 5.48 -15.57
C VAL A 30 15.81 6.32 -15.86
N PRO A 31 15.91 7.55 -15.35
CA PRO A 31 17.12 8.34 -15.53
C PRO A 31 18.30 7.66 -14.83
N PRO A 32 19.54 7.89 -15.32
CA PRO A 32 20.75 7.28 -14.73
C PRO A 32 20.98 7.73 -13.27
N LYS A 33 20.47 8.92 -12.92
CA LYS A 33 20.42 9.43 -11.55
C LYS A 33 18.98 9.76 -11.16
N VAL A 34 18.62 9.35 -9.96
CA VAL A 34 17.40 9.70 -9.24
C VAL A 34 17.78 10.40 -7.94
N THR A 35 16.84 11.11 -7.33
CA THR A 35 17.04 11.77 -6.04
C THR A 35 16.06 11.21 -5.01
N VAL A 36 16.56 10.86 -3.83
CA VAL A 36 15.71 10.47 -2.68
C VAL A 36 15.92 11.43 -1.52
N PHE A 37 14.94 11.52 -0.64
CA PHE A 37 15.10 12.10 0.69
C PHE A 37 14.24 11.34 1.70
N THR A 38 14.60 11.46 2.98
CA THR A 38 13.73 11.09 4.11
C THR A 38 13.81 12.20 5.12
N ILE A 39 12.68 12.87 5.34
CA ILE A 39 12.57 13.96 6.29
C ILE A 39 11.55 13.54 7.35
N SER A 40 11.99 13.45 8.60
CA SER A 40 11.14 13.05 9.72
C SER A 40 10.70 14.26 10.54
N ARG A 41 9.45 14.24 10.99
CA ARG A 41 8.84 15.29 11.82
C ARG A 41 8.09 14.65 12.97
N ASN A 42 8.32 15.15 14.18
CA ASN A 42 7.53 14.80 15.36
C ASN A 42 6.41 15.84 15.61
N LEU A 43 5.62 15.62 16.65
CA LEU A 43 4.48 16.49 16.98
C LEU A 43 4.90 17.95 17.20
N ALA A 44 6.02 18.19 17.89
CA ALA A 44 6.54 19.53 18.17
C ALA A 44 7.01 20.27 16.90
N GLN A 45 7.35 19.52 15.85
CA GLN A 45 7.76 20.03 14.55
C GLN A 45 6.60 20.15 13.55
N GLY A 46 5.34 20.03 14.01
CA GLY A 46 4.16 20.22 13.17
C GLY A 46 3.79 19.02 12.30
N ALA A 47 4.16 17.79 12.71
CA ALA A 47 3.91 16.60 11.91
C ALA A 47 2.42 16.39 11.53
N VAL A 48 1.49 16.68 12.44
CA VAL A 48 0.05 16.57 12.18
C VAL A 48 -0.39 17.51 11.05
N ASP A 49 0.11 18.75 11.04
CA ASP A 49 -0.22 19.73 10.01
C ASP A 49 0.38 19.34 8.66
N LEU A 50 1.61 18.82 8.67
CA LEU A 50 2.29 18.34 7.46
C LEU A 50 1.61 17.11 6.87
N VAL A 51 1.21 16.12 7.69
CA VAL A 51 0.40 14.99 7.25
C VAL A 51 -0.92 15.47 6.68
N THR A 52 -1.59 16.41 7.36
CA THR A 52 -2.86 16.99 6.91
C THR A 52 -2.71 17.64 5.53
N LYS A 53 -1.69 18.48 5.36
CA LYS A 53 -1.37 19.16 4.10
C LYS A 53 -1.07 18.16 2.99
N TRP A 54 -0.22 17.16 3.28
CA TRP A 54 0.23 16.15 2.33
C TRP A 54 -0.93 15.45 1.62
N GLN A 55 -2.02 15.13 2.31
CA GLN A 55 -3.20 14.46 1.73
C GLN A 55 -3.76 15.19 0.51
N SER A 56 -3.69 16.52 0.49
CA SER A 56 -4.27 17.36 -0.57
C SER A 56 -3.32 17.60 -1.75
N ILE A 57 -2.01 17.51 -1.52
CA ILE A 57 -0.98 17.83 -2.50
C ILE A 57 -0.39 16.58 -3.14
N ALA A 58 -0.22 15.49 -2.38
CA ALA A 58 0.48 14.30 -2.83
C ALA A 58 -0.13 13.69 -4.10
N PRO A 59 -1.47 13.65 -4.26
CA PRO A 59 -2.08 13.14 -5.48
C PRO A 59 -1.87 14.00 -6.74
N LYS A 60 -1.39 15.22 -6.55
CA LYS A 60 -1.23 16.27 -7.57
C LYS A 60 0.22 16.66 -7.78
N LEU A 61 1.16 16.00 -7.10
CA LEU A 61 2.59 16.24 -7.30
C LEU A 61 2.95 15.90 -8.75
N HIS A 62 4.07 16.47 -9.19
CA HIS A 62 4.65 16.16 -10.49
C HIS A 62 4.80 14.64 -10.66
N GLU A 63 4.52 14.10 -11.84
CA GLU A 63 4.46 12.64 -12.08
C GLU A 63 5.75 11.88 -11.74
N ASN A 64 6.89 12.57 -11.81
CA ASN A 64 8.20 12.05 -11.43
C ASN A 64 8.49 12.08 -9.92
N LEU A 65 7.62 12.69 -9.10
CA LEU A 65 7.81 12.88 -7.66
C LEU A 65 6.83 12.01 -6.87
N PHE A 66 7.38 11.03 -6.17
CA PHE A 66 6.68 10.21 -5.20
C PHE A 66 7.08 10.63 -3.79
N ILE A 67 6.11 10.87 -2.90
CA ILE A 67 6.36 11.10 -1.47
C ILE A 67 5.35 10.29 -0.68
N ARG A 68 5.79 9.25 0.03
CA ARG A 68 4.96 8.54 1.01
C ARG A 68 5.20 9.06 2.42
N ILE A 69 4.26 8.76 3.32
CA ILE A 69 4.45 8.97 4.75
C ILE A 69 4.51 7.61 5.45
N VAL A 70 5.49 7.43 6.33
CA VAL A 70 5.55 6.34 7.29
C VAL A 70 5.44 6.94 8.69
N ILE A 71 4.38 6.60 9.43
CA ILE A 71 4.19 7.03 10.82
C ILE A 71 4.47 5.86 11.74
N THR A 72 5.45 6.00 12.62
CA THR A 72 5.87 4.95 13.56
C THR A 72 6.46 5.56 14.83
N LYS A 73 6.64 4.72 15.85
CA LYS A 73 7.50 5.03 16.99
C LYS A 73 8.97 4.83 16.63
N GLU A 74 9.81 5.80 16.96
CA GLU A 74 11.27 5.75 16.84
C GLU A 74 11.90 6.17 18.17
N ALA A 75 13.08 5.64 18.47
CA ALA A 75 13.83 6.04 19.67
C ALA A 75 14.59 7.35 19.42
N LYS A 76 14.45 8.33 20.31
CA LYS A 76 15.28 9.54 20.31
C LYS A 76 16.72 9.22 20.71
N GLU A 77 17.61 10.16 20.45
CA GLU A 77 18.87 10.26 21.21
C GLU A 77 18.55 10.35 22.70
N GLY A 78 18.91 9.31 23.46
CA GLY A 78 18.57 9.16 24.89
C GLY A 78 17.58 8.04 25.21
N GLY A 79 17.01 7.35 24.19
CA GLY A 79 16.24 6.12 24.37
C GLY A 79 14.74 6.29 24.65
N GLU A 80 14.25 7.51 24.81
CA GLU A 80 12.82 7.79 24.88
C GLU A 80 12.16 7.58 23.51
N MET A 81 11.03 6.87 23.47
CA MET A 81 10.30 6.64 22.22
C MET A 81 9.43 7.85 21.87
N GLU A 82 9.49 8.31 20.62
CA GLU A 82 8.56 9.29 20.07
C GLU A 82 7.90 8.79 18.80
N VAL A 83 6.73 9.35 18.51
CA VAL A 83 6.03 9.10 17.25
C VAL A 83 6.46 10.14 16.23
N VAL A 84 6.91 9.68 15.07
CA VAL A 84 7.38 10.51 13.96
C VAL A 84 6.60 10.18 12.68
N ALA A 85 6.38 11.19 11.84
CA ALA A 85 6.03 11.02 10.44
C ALA A 85 7.28 11.21 9.58
N SER A 86 7.68 10.16 8.89
CA SER A 86 8.81 10.12 7.96
C SER A 86 8.30 10.26 6.54
N PHE A 87 8.61 11.39 5.90
CA PHE A 87 8.29 11.68 4.50
C PHE A 87 9.40 11.10 3.61
N ASN A 88 9.16 9.94 3.00
CA ASN A 88 10.13 9.30 2.10
C ASN A 88 9.82 9.62 0.66
N SER A 89 10.83 10.05 -0.09
CA SER A 89 10.66 10.47 -1.47
C SER A 89 11.53 9.71 -2.45
N LEU A 90 10.99 9.49 -3.63
CA LEU A 90 11.72 9.17 -4.85
C LEU A 90 11.35 10.19 -5.92
N PHE A 91 12.35 10.85 -6.48
CA PHE A 91 12.21 11.75 -7.61
C PHE A 91 13.03 11.24 -8.80
N LEU A 92 12.37 11.06 -9.95
CA LEU A 92 13.01 10.70 -11.22
C LEU A 92 13.64 11.95 -11.87
N GLY A 93 14.67 12.49 -11.21
CA GLY A 93 15.41 13.67 -11.64
C GLY A 93 16.48 14.07 -10.62
N GLN A 94 17.04 15.26 -10.78
CA GLN A 94 18.16 15.75 -9.96
C GLN A 94 17.68 16.62 -8.78
N CYS A 95 18.58 16.83 -7.81
CA CYS A 95 18.24 17.56 -6.59
C CYS A 95 17.77 19.00 -6.85
N GLU A 96 18.35 19.72 -7.82
CA GLU A 96 17.93 21.10 -8.15
C GLU A 96 16.45 21.19 -8.52
N GLU A 97 16.03 20.30 -9.42
CA GLU A 97 14.66 20.23 -9.92
C GLU A 97 13.70 19.85 -8.78
N LEU A 98 14.12 18.90 -7.92
CA LEU A 98 13.35 18.50 -6.75
C LEU A 98 13.16 19.66 -5.76
N LEU A 99 14.21 20.42 -5.47
CA LEU A 99 14.12 21.59 -4.59
C LEU A 99 13.13 22.61 -5.12
N GLN A 100 13.17 22.90 -6.42
CA GLN A 100 12.22 23.83 -7.06
C GLN A 100 10.77 23.32 -7.01
N LEU A 101 10.56 22.02 -7.19
CA LEU A 101 9.23 21.40 -7.06
C LEU A 101 8.72 21.47 -5.62
N MET A 102 9.58 21.16 -4.65
CA MET A 102 9.21 21.19 -3.23
C MET A 102 8.91 22.60 -2.74
N GLU A 103 9.66 23.62 -3.18
CA GLU A 103 9.36 25.02 -2.87
C GLU A 103 7.99 25.46 -3.40
N LYS A 104 7.56 24.93 -4.54
CA LYS A 104 6.25 25.27 -5.15
C LYS A 104 5.09 24.48 -4.54
N SER A 105 5.29 23.21 -4.27
CA SER A 105 4.20 22.27 -3.97
C SER A 105 4.12 21.84 -2.51
N PHE A 106 5.22 21.95 -1.75
CA PHE A 106 5.27 21.51 -0.35
C PHE A 106 6.35 22.24 0.49
N PHE A 107 6.41 23.57 0.39
CA PHE A 107 7.42 24.39 1.08
C PHE A 107 7.39 24.22 2.60
N GLU A 108 6.23 23.88 3.17
CA GLU A 108 6.04 23.67 4.61
C GLU A 108 6.91 22.52 5.15
N LEU A 109 7.29 21.55 4.31
CA LEU A 109 8.20 20.47 4.71
C LEU A 109 9.62 20.99 4.98
N ARG A 110 9.98 22.17 4.44
CA ARG A 110 11.29 22.82 4.56
C ARG A 110 12.45 21.92 4.15
N MET A 111 12.28 21.24 3.01
CA MET A 111 13.36 20.45 2.41
C MET A 111 14.53 21.36 2.07
N LYS A 112 15.74 20.89 2.34
CA LYS A 112 16.99 21.55 1.98
C LYS A 112 17.80 20.68 1.03
N ARG A 113 18.84 21.28 0.45
CA ARG A 113 19.79 20.58 -0.42
C ARG A 113 20.48 19.41 0.29
N GLU A 114 20.76 19.56 1.58
CA GLU A 114 21.46 18.55 2.37
C GLU A 114 20.60 17.29 2.60
N ASP A 115 19.28 17.40 2.43
CA ASP A 115 18.36 16.25 2.53
C ASP A 115 18.39 15.37 1.26
N CYS A 116 18.84 15.92 0.12
CA CYS A 116 18.94 15.20 -1.13
C CYS A 116 20.03 14.13 -1.11
N LYS A 117 19.70 12.95 -1.62
CA LYS A 117 20.68 11.91 -1.94
C LYS A 117 20.49 11.49 -3.40
N GLU A 118 21.40 11.90 -4.26
CA GLU A 118 21.43 11.43 -5.65
C GLU A 118 22.08 10.06 -5.74
N MET A 119 21.45 9.14 -6.48
CA MET A 119 21.93 7.77 -6.65
C MET A 119 21.35 7.15 -7.92
N SER A 120 21.78 5.95 -8.29
CA SER A 120 21.10 5.18 -9.34
C SER A 120 19.72 4.69 -8.86
N TRP A 121 18.82 4.41 -9.79
CA TRP A 121 17.49 3.88 -9.46
C TRP A 121 17.56 2.61 -8.60
N ILE A 122 18.49 1.69 -8.91
CA ILE A 122 18.61 0.42 -8.17
C ILE A 122 19.10 0.63 -6.73
N GLN A 123 19.96 1.61 -6.48
CA GLN A 123 20.35 1.99 -5.12
C GLN A 123 19.18 2.58 -4.32
N SER A 124 18.26 3.28 -5.01
CA SER A 124 17.06 3.81 -4.36
C SER A 124 16.16 2.69 -3.82
N VAL A 125 16.14 1.51 -4.45
CA VAL A 125 15.40 0.34 -3.96
C VAL A 125 15.88 -0.09 -2.57
N LEU A 126 17.20 -0.16 -2.38
CA LEU A 126 17.80 -0.46 -1.07
C LEU A 126 17.60 0.68 -0.07
N TYR A 127 17.69 1.92 -0.53
CA TYR A 127 17.41 3.08 0.32
C TYR A 127 15.99 3.03 0.90
N PHE A 128 14.98 2.64 0.12
CA PHE A 128 13.60 2.50 0.61
C PHE A 128 13.41 1.33 1.59
N ALA A 129 14.26 0.31 1.52
CA ALA A 129 14.22 -0.84 2.43
C ALA A 129 14.93 -0.56 3.76
N PHE A 130 16.02 0.23 3.75
CA PHE A 130 16.93 0.37 4.89
C PHE A 130 17.21 1.82 5.33
N TYR A 131 16.70 2.81 4.63
CA TYR A 131 16.95 4.25 4.84
C TYR A 131 18.43 4.67 4.76
N THR A 132 19.26 3.86 4.09
CA THR A 132 20.69 4.08 3.93
C THR A 132 21.15 3.72 2.53
N ASN A 133 22.18 4.40 2.03
CA ASN A 133 22.85 4.13 0.76
C ASN A 133 24.12 3.28 0.93
N ARG A 134 24.34 2.73 2.13
CA ARG A 134 25.54 1.95 2.47
C ARG A 134 25.37 0.45 2.23
N ILE A 135 24.17 0.01 1.85
CA ILE A 135 23.87 -1.40 1.61
C ILE A 135 24.39 -1.79 0.21
N PRO A 136 25.18 -2.88 0.09
CA PRO A 136 25.64 -3.39 -1.20
C PRO A 136 24.46 -3.83 -2.10
N LEU A 137 24.64 -3.77 -3.42
CA LEU A 137 23.60 -4.17 -4.37
C LEU A 137 23.32 -5.68 -4.33
N GLU A 138 24.33 -6.46 -3.94
CA GLU A 138 24.31 -7.91 -3.83
C GLU A 138 23.28 -8.38 -2.79
N ASP A 139 22.95 -7.55 -1.80
CA ASP A 139 21.91 -7.84 -0.79
C ASP A 139 20.51 -7.97 -1.42
N LEU A 140 20.30 -7.44 -2.63
CA LEU A 140 19.06 -7.69 -3.39
C LEU A 140 18.90 -9.16 -3.81
N LEU A 141 20.00 -9.92 -3.85
CA LEU A 141 20.00 -11.35 -4.16
C LEU A 141 19.78 -12.22 -2.91
N ASP A 142 19.90 -11.65 -1.72
CA ASP A 142 19.71 -12.38 -0.48
C ASP A 142 18.23 -12.70 -0.25
N ARG A 143 17.95 -14.00 -0.16
CA ARG A 143 16.60 -14.52 0.17
C ARG A 143 16.41 -14.71 1.68
N GLY A 144 17.51 -14.63 2.45
CA GLY A 144 17.59 -14.65 3.90
C GLY A 144 17.15 -15.96 4.57
N THR A 145 17.55 -16.11 5.83
CA THR A 145 16.80 -16.83 6.87
C THR A 145 16.26 -15.77 7.83
N LYS A 146 14.97 -15.42 7.67
CA LYS A 146 14.37 -14.37 8.50
C LYS A 146 13.98 -14.95 9.86
N PRO A 147 14.33 -14.28 10.98
CA PRO A 147 13.81 -14.69 12.28
C PRO A 147 12.28 -14.68 12.25
N GLU A 148 11.65 -15.54 13.05
CA GLU A 148 10.19 -15.54 13.18
C GLU A 148 9.71 -14.15 13.58
N ARG A 149 8.86 -13.59 12.72
CA ARG A 149 8.20 -12.31 12.92
C ARG A 149 6.73 -12.54 12.63
N PHE A 150 5.91 -12.19 13.59
CA PHE A 150 4.47 -12.20 13.44
C PHE A 150 4.03 -10.80 13.05
N PHE A 151 3.05 -10.69 12.17
CA PHE A 151 2.49 -9.40 11.82
C PHE A 151 1.00 -9.49 11.57
N LYS A 152 0.33 -8.35 11.68
CA LYS A 152 -1.03 -8.14 11.17
C LYS A 152 -1.05 -6.86 10.35
N ALA A 153 -1.61 -6.95 9.15
CA ALA A 153 -1.85 -5.81 8.30
C ALA A 153 -3.35 -5.65 8.02
N LYS A 154 -3.75 -4.40 7.77
CA LYS A 154 -5.03 -3.98 7.19
C LYS A 154 -4.77 -2.84 6.22
N SER A 155 -5.72 -2.54 5.35
CA SER A 155 -5.59 -1.38 4.48
C SER A 155 -6.92 -0.74 4.14
N ASP A 156 -6.86 0.55 3.84
CA ASP A 156 -7.96 1.36 3.34
C ASP A 156 -7.52 2.16 2.12
N PHE A 157 -8.50 2.63 1.36
CA PHE A 157 -8.32 3.72 0.40
C PHE A 157 -9.02 4.97 0.90
N VAL A 158 -8.31 6.08 0.85
CA VAL A 158 -8.81 7.39 1.26
C VAL A 158 -9.18 8.20 0.03
N GLN A 159 -10.40 8.74 0.01
CA GLN A 159 -10.97 9.47 -1.13
C GLN A 159 -11.15 10.97 -0.84
N GLU A 160 -11.24 11.34 0.44
CA GLU A 160 -11.31 12.71 0.92
C GLU A 160 -10.29 12.93 2.05
N PRO A 161 -9.69 14.12 2.20
CA PRO A 161 -8.71 14.36 3.25
C PRO A 161 -9.30 14.13 4.65
N VAL A 162 -8.63 13.27 5.42
CA VAL A 162 -8.91 13.02 6.83
C VAL A 162 -8.66 14.30 7.63
N PRO A 163 -9.58 14.71 8.52
CA PRO A 163 -9.42 15.90 9.35
C PRO A 163 -8.20 15.84 10.29
N SER A 164 -7.54 16.99 10.48
CA SER A 164 -6.32 17.11 11.31
C SER A 164 -6.48 16.60 12.75
N PHE A 165 -7.64 16.82 13.37
CA PHE A 165 -7.90 16.36 14.74
C PHE A 165 -7.81 14.83 14.87
N LEU A 166 -8.12 14.09 13.80
CA LEU A 166 -8.04 12.63 13.81
C LEU A 166 -6.58 12.17 13.80
N TRP A 167 -5.71 12.82 13.03
CA TRP A 167 -4.27 12.57 13.07
C TRP A 167 -3.67 12.86 14.45
N GLY A 168 -4.09 13.96 15.10
CA GLY A 168 -3.71 14.26 16.48
C GLY A 168 -4.15 13.16 17.46
N ARG A 169 -5.38 12.65 17.33
CA ARG A 169 -5.88 11.52 18.12
C ARG A 169 -5.08 10.24 17.89
N MET A 170 -4.78 9.92 16.63
CA MET A 170 -3.96 8.76 16.27
C MET A 170 -2.56 8.85 16.87
N TRP A 171 -1.95 10.04 16.89
CA TRP A 171 -0.66 10.26 17.56
C TRP A 171 -0.71 9.82 19.03
N GLY A 172 -1.79 10.16 19.73
CA GLY A 172 -2.04 9.68 21.10
C GLY A 172 -2.17 8.15 21.19
N ARG A 173 -2.86 7.51 20.24
CA ARG A 173 -2.96 6.03 20.18
C ARG A 173 -1.62 5.35 19.98
N PHE A 174 -0.77 5.93 19.13
CA PHE A 174 0.59 5.46 18.98
C PHE A 174 1.35 5.57 20.28
N LEU A 175 1.20 6.63 21.07
CA LEU A 175 1.89 6.76 22.37
C LEU A 175 1.38 5.75 23.41
N GLU A 176 0.07 5.54 23.50
CA GLU A 176 -0.59 4.58 24.42
C GLU A 176 -0.14 3.13 24.22
N ASP A 177 0.04 2.71 22.96
CA ASP A 177 0.28 1.32 22.60
C ASP A 177 1.65 1.15 21.91
N GLU A 178 2.38 0.07 22.19
CA GLU A 178 3.79 -0.05 21.78
C GLU A 178 4.04 -0.31 20.30
N ALA A 179 3.04 -0.66 19.50
CA ALA A 179 3.33 -1.38 18.26
C ALA A 179 2.39 -0.99 17.13
N GLY A 180 2.99 -0.37 16.11
CA GLY A 180 2.27 -0.04 14.89
C GLY A 180 3.09 0.79 13.93
N VAL A 181 2.70 0.72 12.67
CA VAL A 181 3.17 1.56 11.57
C VAL A 181 1.94 1.93 10.75
N LEU A 182 1.79 3.20 10.40
CA LEU A 182 0.91 3.61 9.30
C LEU A 182 1.79 3.92 8.09
N ILE A 183 1.41 3.40 6.92
CA ILE A 183 2.07 3.72 5.65
C ILE A 183 1.02 4.34 4.73
N MET A 184 1.33 5.53 4.19
CA MET A 184 0.44 6.31 3.34
C MET A 184 1.11 6.50 1.98
N ASP A 185 0.65 5.75 0.98
CA ASP A 185 1.22 5.78 -0.38
C ASP A 185 0.30 6.58 -1.31
N PRO A 186 0.79 7.67 -1.92
CA PRO A 186 -0.04 8.56 -2.72
C PRO A 186 -0.51 7.89 -4.01
N TYR A 187 -1.76 8.15 -4.36
CA TYR A 187 -2.38 7.80 -5.64
C TYR A 187 -2.56 9.07 -6.46
N GLY A 188 -2.81 8.95 -7.76
CA GLY A 188 -2.78 10.07 -8.69
C GLY A 188 -1.86 9.78 -9.87
N GLY A 189 -1.45 10.82 -10.59
CA GLY A 189 -0.58 10.70 -11.75
C GLY A 189 -1.03 9.58 -12.71
N THR A 190 -0.10 8.70 -13.08
CA THR A 190 -0.37 7.57 -13.99
C THR A 190 -1.45 6.61 -13.50
N MET A 191 -1.69 6.48 -12.19
CA MET A 191 -2.76 5.61 -11.68
C MET A 191 -4.16 6.05 -12.13
N ASN A 192 -4.35 7.35 -12.43
CA ASN A 192 -5.60 7.91 -12.92
C ASN A 192 -5.78 7.75 -14.43
N ASN A 193 -4.74 7.34 -15.17
CA ASN A 193 -4.79 7.20 -16.63
C ASN A 193 -5.45 5.88 -17.08
N PHE A 194 -5.81 5.01 -16.14
CA PHE A 194 -6.44 3.71 -16.42
C PHE A 194 -7.86 3.67 -15.84
N SER A 195 -8.80 3.08 -16.60
CA SER A 195 -10.10 2.70 -16.04
C SER A 195 -9.92 1.68 -14.91
N ASP A 196 -10.80 1.76 -13.93
CA ASP A 196 -11.02 0.77 -12.87
C ASP A 196 -11.20 -0.68 -13.37
N SER A 197 -11.62 -0.87 -14.62
CA SER A 197 -11.79 -2.18 -15.25
C SER A 197 -10.61 -2.64 -16.10
N ALA A 198 -9.58 -1.80 -16.30
CA ALA A 198 -8.44 -2.10 -17.17
C ALA A 198 -7.65 -3.33 -16.71
N THR A 199 -7.59 -3.54 -15.39
CA THR A 199 -7.18 -4.78 -14.74
C THR A 199 -8.13 -5.05 -13.57
N PRO A 200 -8.09 -6.23 -12.93
CA PRO A 200 -8.93 -6.50 -11.75
C PRO A 200 -8.57 -5.67 -10.51
N PHE A 201 -7.58 -4.78 -10.59
CA PHE A 201 -7.25 -3.83 -9.54
C PHE A 201 -8.01 -2.51 -9.80
N PRO A 202 -9.09 -2.23 -9.04
CA PRO A 202 -10.05 -1.18 -9.40
C PRO A 202 -9.69 0.20 -8.84
N HIS A 203 -8.74 0.26 -7.90
CA HIS A 203 -8.45 1.49 -7.15
C HIS A 203 -7.63 2.47 -8.01
N ARG A 204 -8.32 3.26 -8.83
CA ARG A 204 -7.74 4.21 -9.79
C ARG A 204 -8.11 5.64 -9.39
N GLN A 205 -8.65 6.42 -10.34
CA GLN A 205 -9.15 7.76 -10.13
C GLN A 205 -10.14 7.84 -8.96
N GLY A 206 -10.06 8.92 -8.18
CA GLY A 206 -10.90 9.16 -7.00
C GLY A 206 -10.26 8.74 -5.68
N ASN A 207 -9.15 8.00 -5.69
CA ASN A 207 -8.37 7.67 -4.49
C ASN A 207 -7.21 8.66 -4.32
N LEU A 208 -7.11 9.27 -3.15
CA LEU A 208 -5.99 10.15 -2.78
C LEU A 208 -4.75 9.32 -2.41
N TYR A 209 -4.93 8.26 -1.62
CA TYR A 209 -3.82 7.39 -1.21
C TYR A 209 -4.34 6.06 -0.68
N ASN A 210 -3.46 5.05 -0.70
CA ASN A 210 -3.64 3.83 0.08
C ASN A 210 -3.08 4.06 1.49
N LEU A 211 -3.81 3.59 2.50
CA LEU A 211 -3.41 3.64 3.89
C LEU A 211 -3.27 2.21 4.42
N GLN A 212 -2.06 1.83 4.79
CA GLN A 212 -1.77 0.55 5.43
C GLN A 212 -1.65 0.73 6.95
N TYR A 213 -2.33 -0.13 7.70
CA TYR A 213 -2.12 -0.31 9.13
C TYR A 213 -1.32 -1.58 9.29
N PHE A 214 -0.13 -1.47 9.88
CA PHE A 214 0.77 -2.59 10.03
C PHE A 214 1.24 -2.69 11.47
N VAL A 215 1.35 -3.90 11.99
CA VAL A 215 1.94 -4.15 13.30
C VAL A 215 2.74 -5.45 13.24
N GLU A 216 3.97 -5.40 13.73
CA GLU A 216 4.90 -6.53 13.79
C GLU A 216 5.32 -6.79 15.25
N TRP A 217 5.50 -8.05 15.61
CA TRP A 217 6.03 -8.46 16.90
C TRP A 217 6.84 -9.76 16.79
N ARG A 218 7.68 -10.04 17.78
CA ARG A 218 8.59 -11.20 17.81
C ARG A 218 8.17 -12.28 18.81
N GLU A 219 7.57 -11.87 19.92
CA GLU A 219 7.18 -12.79 20.98
C GLU A 219 5.99 -13.64 20.55
N ASN A 220 6.16 -14.97 20.57
CA ASN A 220 5.05 -15.88 20.36
C ASN A 220 4.17 -15.95 21.63
N GLY A 221 2.86 -16.12 21.46
CA GLY A 221 1.93 -16.31 22.56
C GLY A 221 0.65 -15.49 22.42
N THR A 222 -0.37 -15.87 23.19
CA THR A 222 -1.70 -15.27 23.14
C THR A 222 -1.72 -13.82 23.61
N VAL A 223 -0.87 -13.46 24.59
CA VAL A 223 -0.76 -12.10 25.13
C VAL A 223 -0.25 -11.10 24.07
N PRO A 224 0.94 -11.30 23.44
CA PRO A 224 1.38 -10.42 22.37
C PRO A 224 0.38 -10.46 21.20
N TYR A 225 -0.11 -11.62 20.79
CA TYR A 225 -1.12 -11.70 19.72
C TYR A 225 -2.34 -10.80 19.98
N ASN A 226 -2.97 -10.92 21.16
CA ASN A 226 -4.17 -10.15 21.48
C ASN A 226 -3.90 -8.64 21.56
N LYS A 227 -2.73 -8.24 22.09
CA LYS A 227 -2.31 -6.83 22.16
C LYS A 227 -2.24 -6.20 20.76
N HIS A 228 -1.50 -6.82 19.84
CA HIS A 228 -1.28 -6.31 18.49
C HIS A 228 -2.56 -6.37 17.63
N MET A 229 -3.34 -7.44 17.74
CA MET A 229 -4.64 -7.56 17.06
C MET A 229 -5.64 -6.51 17.54
N LYS A 230 -5.68 -6.21 18.85
CA LYS A 230 -6.54 -5.15 19.41
C LYS A 230 -6.13 -3.79 18.86
N TRP A 231 -4.84 -3.49 18.80
CA TRP A 231 -4.34 -2.22 18.29
C TRP A 231 -4.77 -1.97 16.84
N VAL A 232 -4.44 -2.88 15.92
CA VAL A 232 -4.72 -2.69 14.49
C VAL A 232 -6.22 -2.66 14.19
N ARG A 233 -7.04 -3.45 14.91
CA ARG A 233 -8.51 -3.41 14.77
C ARG A 233 -9.11 -2.12 15.33
N LYS A 234 -8.55 -1.56 16.42
CA LYS A 234 -8.96 -0.27 16.99
C LYS A 234 -8.67 0.87 16.00
N MET A 235 -7.45 0.93 15.47
CA MET A 235 -7.05 1.94 14.47
C MET A 235 -7.92 1.86 13.21
N TYR A 236 -8.12 0.66 12.67
CA TYR A 236 -8.97 0.43 11.50
C TYR A 236 -10.44 0.81 11.76
N LYS A 237 -10.98 0.51 12.95
CA LYS A 237 -12.35 0.90 13.31
C LYS A 237 -12.51 2.41 13.42
N GLU A 238 -11.57 3.10 14.06
CA GLU A 238 -11.60 4.57 14.22
C GLU A 238 -11.57 5.29 12.85
N MET A 239 -10.93 4.70 11.84
CA MET A 239 -10.85 5.25 10.49
C MET A 239 -12.08 5.03 9.61
N SER A 240 -12.99 4.14 10.00
CA SER A 240 -14.13 3.74 9.17
C SER A 240 -14.95 4.90 8.58
N PRO A 241 -15.20 6.02 9.29
CA PRO A 241 -15.99 7.12 8.75
C PRO A 241 -15.25 8.02 7.74
N TYR A 242 -13.93 7.86 7.58
CA TYR A 242 -13.05 8.79 6.86
C TYR A 242 -12.35 8.17 5.65
N VAL A 243 -12.72 6.93 5.32
CA VAL A 243 -12.16 6.17 4.21
C VAL A 243 -13.27 5.83 3.22
N SER A 244 -12.91 5.22 2.09
CA SER A 244 -13.89 4.71 1.13
C SER A 244 -14.98 3.89 1.82
N HIS A 245 -16.20 3.99 1.31
CA HIS A 245 -17.37 3.30 1.85
C HIS A 245 -18.26 2.84 0.70
N ASN A 246 -19.04 1.78 0.96
CA ASN A 246 -19.97 1.16 0.01
C ASN A 246 -19.36 0.81 -1.37
N PRO A 247 -18.35 -0.10 -1.42
CA PRO A 247 -17.76 -0.84 -0.31
C PRO A 247 -16.57 -0.10 0.33
N ARG A 248 -16.23 -0.47 1.57
CA ARG A 248 -14.95 -0.07 2.17
C ARG A 248 -13.82 -0.83 1.49
N ALA A 249 -13.02 -0.12 0.69
CA ALA A 249 -12.04 -0.72 -0.20
C ALA A 249 -10.81 -1.22 0.55
N ALA A 250 -10.30 -2.37 0.12
CA ALA A 250 -9.07 -2.98 0.61
C ALA A 250 -8.18 -3.41 -0.56
N TYR A 251 -6.88 -3.61 -0.30
CA TYR A 251 -5.94 -4.10 -1.30
C TYR A 251 -5.71 -5.61 -1.18
N MET A 252 -5.96 -6.34 -2.26
CA MET A 252 -5.83 -7.81 -2.34
C MET A 252 -4.48 -8.35 -1.84
N ASN A 253 -3.36 -7.65 -2.13
CA ASN A 253 -2.03 -8.10 -1.69
C ASN A 253 -1.79 -7.87 -0.18
N TYR A 254 -2.65 -7.11 0.49
CA TYR A 254 -2.70 -6.98 1.95
C TYR A 254 -3.87 -7.82 2.49
N ARG A 255 -3.78 -9.14 2.27
CA ARG A 255 -4.83 -10.10 2.63
C ARG A 255 -5.26 -9.94 4.09
N ASP A 256 -6.57 -9.78 4.28
CA ASP A 256 -7.20 -9.60 5.59
C ASP A 256 -8.43 -10.48 5.71
N LEU A 257 -8.29 -11.59 6.45
CA LEU A 257 -9.39 -12.52 6.71
C LEU A 257 -10.50 -11.91 7.59
N ASP A 258 -10.24 -10.81 8.32
CA ASP A 258 -11.29 -10.14 9.10
C ASP A 258 -12.37 -9.51 8.20
N LEU A 259 -12.09 -9.31 6.90
CA LEU A 259 -13.04 -8.77 5.92
C LEU A 259 -14.03 -9.83 5.41
N GLY A 260 -13.78 -11.11 5.65
CA GLY A 260 -14.59 -12.19 5.09
C GLY A 260 -14.45 -12.30 3.56
N LYS A 261 -15.56 -12.58 2.87
CA LYS A 261 -15.63 -12.67 1.41
C LYS A 261 -16.37 -11.47 0.84
N ASN A 262 -15.94 -11.01 -0.34
CA ASN A 262 -16.70 -10.10 -1.18
C ASN A 262 -17.38 -10.94 -2.26
N ASP A 263 -18.50 -10.49 -2.83
CA ASP A 263 -19.19 -11.15 -3.96
C ASP A 263 -19.23 -10.26 -5.22
N ASN A 264 -18.72 -9.02 -5.13
CA ASN A 264 -18.74 -8.06 -6.23
C ASN A 264 -17.53 -8.23 -7.17
N PHE A 265 -17.51 -9.32 -7.93
CA PHE A 265 -16.45 -9.64 -8.89
C PHE A 265 -16.94 -10.48 -10.08
N GLU A 266 -18.14 -10.21 -10.59
CA GLU A 266 -18.84 -11.02 -11.60
C GLU A 266 -17.94 -11.48 -12.76
N ARG A 267 -17.15 -10.57 -13.35
CA ARG A 267 -16.23 -10.92 -14.44
C ARG A 267 -15.16 -11.92 -14.00
N LEU A 268 -14.57 -11.76 -12.82
CA LEU A 268 -13.59 -12.73 -12.30
C LEU A 268 -14.26 -14.08 -12.02
N ALA A 269 -15.47 -14.09 -11.45
CA ALA A 269 -16.20 -15.34 -11.16
C ALA A 269 -16.60 -16.09 -12.44
N PHE A 270 -17.03 -15.38 -13.48
CA PHE A 270 -17.31 -15.96 -14.79
C PHE A 270 -16.06 -16.58 -15.42
N ILE A 271 -14.93 -15.86 -15.37
CA ILE A 271 -13.65 -16.38 -15.88
C ILE A 271 -13.22 -17.61 -15.08
N LYS A 272 -13.34 -17.56 -13.75
CA LYS A 272 -13.07 -18.68 -12.85
C LYS A 272 -13.91 -19.91 -13.23
N GLY A 273 -15.21 -19.75 -13.45
CA GLY A 273 -16.10 -20.84 -13.87
C GLY A 273 -15.72 -21.47 -15.21
N ARG A 274 -15.13 -20.71 -16.13
CA ARG A 274 -14.64 -21.23 -17.41
C ARG A 274 -13.32 -21.98 -17.31
N VAL A 275 -12.40 -21.52 -16.46
CA VAL A 275 -11.02 -22.06 -16.40
C VAL A 275 -10.83 -23.10 -15.30
N ASP A 276 -11.66 -23.07 -14.26
CA ASP A 276 -11.63 -23.99 -13.12
C ASP A 276 -13.06 -24.22 -12.57
N PRO A 277 -13.94 -24.87 -13.36
CA PRO A 277 -15.33 -25.14 -12.96
C PRO A 277 -15.45 -26.06 -11.74
N GLY A 278 -14.44 -26.90 -11.48
CA GLY A 278 -14.39 -27.79 -10.32
C GLY A 278 -13.87 -27.13 -9.03
N ASP A 279 -13.56 -25.83 -9.07
CA ASP A 279 -12.98 -25.06 -7.97
C ASP A 279 -11.76 -25.71 -7.30
N PHE A 280 -10.85 -26.24 -8.12
CA PHE A 280 -9.63 -26.87 -7.64
C PHE A 280 -8.71 -25.84 -6.94
N PHE A 281 -8.51 -24.68 -7.55
CA PHE A 281 -7.67 -23.60 -7.05
C PHE A 281 -8.45 -22.69 -6.09
N ARG A 282 -8.51 -23.07 -4.81
CA ARG A 282 -9.28 -22.36 -3.78
C ARG A 282 -8.50 -22.09 -2.48
N ASN A 283 -8.93 -21.05 -1.75
CA ASN A 283 -8.51 -20.71 -0.39
C ASN A 283 -9.65 -19.96 0.33
N GLU A 284 -9.41 -19.46 1.55
CA GLU A 284 -10.40 -18.78 2.38
C GLU A 284 -11.06 -17.57 1.69
N GLN A 285 -10.36 -16.94 0.74
CA GLN A 285 -10.81 -15.76 -0.01
C GLN A 285 -10.50 -15.87 -1.52
N SER A 286 -10.62 -17.07 -2.11
CA SER A 286 -10.51 -17.26 -3.56
C SER A 286 -11.78 -16.80 -4.26
N ILE A 287 -11.66 -16.44 -5.55
CA ILE A 287 -12.81 -16.15 -6.40
C ILE A 287 -13.63 -17.44 -6.58
N PRO A 288 -14.93 -17.47 -6.23
CA PRO A 288 -15.82 -18.60 -6.50
C PRO A 288 -16.15 -18.69 -7.99
N PRO A 289 -16.27 -19.90 -8.57
CA PRO A 289 -16.71 -20.06 -9.95
C PRO A 289 -18.19 -19.69 -10.11
N LEU A 290 -18.50 -18.83 -11.08
CA LEU A 290 -19.85 -18.67 -11.58
C LEU A 290 -20.05 -19.61 -12.77
N LEU A 291 -20.84 -20.66 -12.57
CA LEU A 291 -21.18 -21.60 -13.64
C LEU A 291 -22.32 -21.03 -14.50
N PRO A 292 -22.27 -21.15 -15.83
CA PRO A 292 -23.42 -20.86 -16.67
C PRO A 292 -24.60 -21.72 -16.20
N GLN A 293 -25.77 -21.11 -15.99
CA GLN A 293 -26.98 -21.90 -15.75
C GLN A 293 -27.20 -22.80 -16.97
N GLU A 294 -27.28 -24.12 -16.76
CA GLU A 294 -27.71 -25.02 -17.82
C GLU A 294 -29.10 -24.56 -18.26
N SER A 295 -29.22 -24.13 -19.52
CA SER A 295 -30.53 -23.90 -20.12
C SER A 295 -31.29 -25.23 -20.05
N SER A 296 -32.31 -25.31 -19.21
CA SER A 296 -33.30 -26.38 -19.23
C SER A 296 -34.10 -26.27 -20.53
N ALA A 297 -33.48 -26.68 -21.63
CA ALA A 297 -34.19 -27.03 -22.84
C ALA A 297 -35.02 -28.27 -22.51
N GLY A 298 -36.26 -28.03 -22.09
CA GLY A 298 -37.22 -29.08 -21.81
C GLY A 298 -37.33 -29.98 -23.03
N PHE A 299 -37.01 -31.27 -22.84
CA PHE A 299 -37.51 -32.31 -23.70
C PHE A 299 -39.03 -32.35 -23.55
N SER A 300 -39.74 -31.66 -24.45
CA SER A 300 -41.12 -32.02 -24.75
C SER A 300 -41.05 -33.22 -25.70
N ALA A 301 -41.15 -34.41 -25.13
CA ALA A 301 -41.49 -35.61 -25.88
C ALA A 301 -42.99 -35.53 -26.19
N THR A 302 -43.32 -35.30 -27.46
CA THR A 302 -44.59 -35.72 -28.06
C THR A 302 -44.62 -37.23 -28.23
#